data_AF-X0T586-F1
#
_entry.id   AF-X0T586-F1
#
_cell.length_a   1.000
_cell.length_b   1.000
_cell.length_c   1.000
_cell.angle_alpha   90.00
_cell.angle_beta   90.00
_cell.angle_gamma   90.00
#
_symmetry.space_group_name_H-M   'P 1'
#
loop_
_entity.id
_entity.type
_entity.pdbx_description
1 polymer ?
#
loop_
_entity_poly.entity_id
_entity_poly.type
_entity_poly.pdbx_seq_one_letter_code
_entity_poly.pdbx_strand_id
1 'polypeptide(L)'
;MSRLARSCKDWHALLEVCSIYRTLLADADGLYDPSQYNDRLLLGLKGTMSEAELHILKSRLQQGMWNKAERGEVLNHPPIGYVRSERARNGAGDYVIDPDEQAQAVMRMIFEQFTRRGTANSLLQWLARNDVKLPVRPHFGPNRGELEWRRPNRTTLLSM
;
A
#
# COMPACT_ATOMS: atom_id res chain seq x y z
N MET A 1 22.77 -3.94 3.89
CA MET A 1 22.27 -5.04 4.75
C MET A 1 20.75 -5.22 4.75
N SER A 2 19.91 -4.18 4.69
CA SER A 2 18.44 -4.31 4.69
C SER A 2 17.84 -5.12 3.52
N ARG A 3 18.64 -5.50 2.52
CA ARG A 3 18.23 -6.30 1.36
C ARG A 3 18.20 -7.81 1.62
N LEU A 4 18.85 -8.28 2.68
CA LEU A 4 19.03 -9.72 2.95
C LEU A 4 18.10 -10.25 4.05
N ALA A 5 17.51 -9.36 4.85
CA ALA A 5 16.65 -9.73 5.96
C ALA A 5 15.51 -8.72 6.13
N ARG A 6 14.34 -9.20 6.57
CA ARG A 6 13.15 -8.36 6.79
C ARG A 6 13.03 -7.85 8.23
N SER A 7 13.82 -8.40 9.14
CA SER A 7 13.87 -8.06 10.57
C SER A 7 15.24 -8.38 11.16
N CYS A 8 15.54 -7.86 12.35
CA CYS A 8 16.76 -8.24 13.08
C CYS A 8 16.80 -9.73 13.43
N LYS A 9 15.65 -10.37 13.68
CA LYS A 9 15.57 -11.82 13.89
C LYS A 9 16.05 -12.58 12.65
N ASP A 10 15.52 -12.23 11.47
CA ASP A 10 15.90 -12.86 10.21
C ASP A 10 17.36 -12.60 9.87
N TRP A 11 17.87 -11.42 10.24
CA TRP A 11 19.28 -11.05 10.07
C TRP A 11 20.20 -11.98 10.89
N HIS A 12 19.91 -12.16 12.18
CA HIS A 12 20.71 -13.06 13.01
C HIS A 12 20.62 -14.52 12.55
N ALA A 13 19.45 -14.98 12.12
CA ALA A 13 19.28 -16.32 11.56
C ALA A 13 20.09 -16.51 10.27
N LEU A 14 20.13 -15.49 9.40
CA LEU A 14 20.97 -15.51 8.20
C LEU A 14 22.47 -15.61 8.56
N LEU A 15 22.94 -14.83 9.53
CA LEU A 15 24.35 -14.89 9.96
C LEU A 15 24.72 -16.28 10.48
N GLU A 16 23.82 -16.95 11.19
CA GLU A 16 24.02 -18.32 11.69
C GLU A 16 24.13 -19.32 10.54
N VAL A 17 23.22 -19.27 9.56
CA VAL A 17 23.26 -20.14 8.38
C VAL A 17 24.53 -19.89 7.56
N CYS A 18 24.90 -18.63 7.32
CA CYS A 18 26.12 -18.27 6.60
C CYS A 18 27.38 -18.76 7.34
N SER A 19 27.40 -18.72 8.67
CA SER A 19 28.48 -19.25 9.49
C SER A 19 28.64 -20.78 9.31
N ILE A 20 27.53 -21.52 9.30
CA ILE A 20 27.52 -22.99 9.12
C ILE A 20 28.04 -23.38 7.73
N TYR A 21 27.56 -22.71 6.69
CA TYR A 21 27.91 -23.03 5.30
C TYR A 21 29.16 -22.30 4.79
N ARG A 22 29.86 -21.55 5.65
CA ARG A 22 31.04 -20.73 5.30
C ARG A 22 30.77 -19.77 4.13
N THR A 23 29.60 -19.17 4.13
CA THR A 23 29.19 -18.18 3.14
C THR A 23 29.65 -16.80 3.60
N LEU A 24 30.50 -16.15 2.79
CA LEU A 24 30.94 -14.79 3.04
C LEU A 24 29.85 -13.79 2.65
N LEU A 25 29.75 -12.69 3.39
CA LEU A 25 28.83 -11.60 3.12
C LEU A 25 29.62 -10.37 2.67
N ALA A 26 29.17 -9.68 1.63
CA ALA A 26 29.78 -8.45 1.17
C ALA A 26 28.76 -7.32 1.13
N ASP A 27 29.20 -6.12 1.49
CA ASP A 27 28.50 -4.88 1.21
C ASP A 27 29.44 -3.84 0.57
N ALA A 28 29.04 -2.57 0.53
CA ALA A 28 29.85 -1.51 -0.06
C ALA A 28 31.13 -1.20 0.74
N ASP A 29 31.16 -1.56 2.03
CA ASP A 29 32.28 -1.24 2.93
C ASP A 29 33.29 -2.39 3.04
N GLY A 30 32.90 -3.62 2.70
CA GLY A 30 33.82 -4.75 2.71
C GLY A 30 33.21 -6.13 2.60
N LEU A 31 34.08 -7.14 2.74
CA LEU A 31 33.78 -8.56 2.79
C LEU A 31 33.92 -9.04 4.23
N TYR A 32 32.97 -9.85 4.68
CA TYR A 32 32.83 -10.32 6.05
C TYR A 32 32.65 -11.83 6.10
N ASP A 33 33.26 -12.47 7.09
CA ASP A 33 33.10 -13.87 7.43
C ASP A 33 32.27 -14.04 8.70
N PRO A 34 30.99 -14.44 8.62
CA PRO A 34 30.13 -14.62 9.80
C PRO A 34 30.61 -15.68 10.80
N SER A 35 31.59 -16.53 10.43
CA SER A 35 32.23 -17.47 11.36
C SER A 35 33.30 -16.81 12.24
N GLN A 36 33.82 -15.65 11.84
CA GLN A 36 34.78 -14.89 12.64
C GLN A 36 34.06 -14.00 13.65
N TYR A 37 34.55 -13.99 14.88
CA TYR A 37 33.93 -13.26 15.99
C TYR A 37 33.79 -11.76 15.70
N ASN A 38 34.86 -11.12 15.22
CA ASN A 38 34.88 -9.67 14.96
C ASN A 38 33.89 -9.27 13.87
N ASP A 39 33.90 -10.01 12.76
CA ASP A 39 33.00 -9.79 11.63
C ASP A 39 31.55 -10.03 12.06
N ARG A 40 31.28 -11.09 12.80
CA ARG A 40 29.94 -11.38 13.31
C ARG A 40 29.42 -10.29 14.25
N LEU A 41 30.28 -9.76 15.13
CA LEU A 41 29.93 -8.64 16.02
C LEU A 41 29.61 -7.38 15.20
N LEU A 42 30.45 -7.04 14.23
CA LEU A 42 30.26 -5.88 13.35
C LEU A 42 28.98 -6.01 12.52
N LEU A 43 28.74 -7.18 11.94
CA LEU A 43 27.52 -7.51 11.19
C LEU A 43 26.28 -7.39 12.09
N GLY A 44 26.36 -7.82 13.36
CA GLY A 44 25.31 -7.64 14.34
C GLY A 44 24.99 -6.16 14.58
N LEU A 45 26.01 -5.34 14.86
CA LEU A 45 25.86 -3.90 15.08
C LEU A 45 25.29 -3.18 13.83
N LYS A 46 25.77 -3.52 12.63
CA LYS A 46 25.22 -3.00 11.35
C LYS A 46 23.73 -3.34 11.19
N GLY A 47 23.32 -4.52 11.63
CA GLY A 47 21.90 -4.94 11.65
C GLY A 47 21.05 -4.06 12.55
N THR A 48 21.45 -3.90 13.82
CA THR A 48 20.75 -3.06 14.79
C THR A 48 20.69 -1.58 14.37
N MET A 49 21.79 -1.05 13.84
CA MET A 49 21.86 0.33 13.34
C MET A 49 20.88 0.54 12.19
N SER A 50 20.82 -0.40 11.23
CA SER A 50 19.85 -0.35 10.12
C SER A 50 18.40 -0.33 10.61
N GLU A 51 18.07 -1.09 11.65
CA GLU A 51 16.71 -1.09 12.24
C GLU A 51 16.39 0.25 12.92
N ALA A 52 17.34 0.81 13.67
CA ALA A 52 17.17 2.12 14.32
C ALA A 52 16.98 3.25 13.28
N GLU A 53 17.77 3.25 12.21
CA GLU A 53 17.62 4.20 11.09
C GLU A 53 16.25 4.10 10.43
N LEU A 54 15.79 2.87 10.15
CA LEU A 54 14.46 2.63 9.59
C LEU A 54 13.35 3.12 10.52
N HIS A 55 13.50 2.95 11.83
CA HIS A 55 12.55 3.48 12.81
C HIS A 55 12.46 5.01 12.73
N ILE A 56 13.60 5.71 12.69
CA ILE A 56 13.64 7.18 12.57
C ILE A 56 13.02 7.64 11.25
N LEU A 57 13.35 6.99 10.13
CA LEU A 57 12.79 7.30 8.83
C LEU A 57 11.26 7.12 8.81
N LYS A 58 10.75 5.99 9.32
CA LYS A 58 9.30 5.75 9.43
C LYS A 58 8.61 6.81 10.28
N SER A 59 9.19 7.17 11.42
CA SER A 59 8.65 8.21 12.30
C SER A 59 8.56 9.56 11.57
N ARG A 60 9.62 9.97 10.86
CA ARG A 60 9.63 11.21 10.07
C ARG A 60 8.60 11.19 8.93
N LEU A 61 8.49 10.08 8.21
CA LEU A 61 7.50 9.92 7.13
C LEU A 61 6.08 10.00 7.68
N GLN A 62 5.81 9.36 8.82
CA GLN A 62 4.50 9.40 9.47
C GLN A 62 4.15 10.81 9.94
N GLN A 63 5.08 11.52 10.58
CA GLN A 63 4.90 12.93 10.95
C GLN A 63 4.64 13.82 9.72
N GLY A 64 5.38 13.60 8.62
CA GLY A 64 5.13 14.30 7.36
C GLY A 64 3.74 14.02 6.79
N MET A 65 3.26 12.79 6.88
CA MET A 65 1.89 12.42 6.49
C MET A 65 0.86 13.13 7.37
N TRP A 66 1.03 13.14 8.69
CA TRP A 66 0.12 13.84 9.61
C TRP A 66 0.06 15.34 9.36
N ASN A 67 1.21 15.98 9.15
CA ASN A 67 1.26 17.41 8.85
C ASN A 67 0.54 17.73 7.51
N LYS A 68 0.64 16.86 6.50
CA LYS A 68 -0.19 16.99 5.30
C LYS A 68 -1.68 16.79 5.60
N ALA A 69 -2.02 15.89 6.53
CA ALA A 69 -3.41 15.57 6.86
C ALA A 69 -4.09 16.77 7.53
N GLU A 70 -3.38 17.46 8.43
CA GLU A 70 -3.85 18.68 9.10
C GLU A 70 -4.18 19.81 8.10
N ARG A 71 -3.44 19.89 6.98
CA ARG A 71 -3.72 20.83 5.89
C ARG A 71 -4.75 20.32 4.88
N GLY A 72 -5.26 19.10 5.03
CA GLY A 72 -6.16 18.47 4.06
C GLY A 72 -5.49 18.02 2.75
N GLU A 73 -4.16 17.95 2.72
CA GLU A 73 -3.35 17.64 1.52
C GLU A 73 -3.00 16.15 1.39
N VAL A 74 -3.46 15.29 2.31
CA VAL A 74 -3.20 13.84 2.22
C VAL A 74 -4.09 13.21 1.16
N LEU A 75 -3.49 13.00 -0.01
CA LEU A 75 -4.08 12.23 -1.09
C LEU A 75 -3.59 10.79 -1.00
N ASN A 76 -4.52 9.90 -0.67
CA ASN A 76 -4.35 8.45 -0.70
C ASN A 76 -5.04 7.89 -1.95
N HIS A 77 -5.51 6.65 -1.86
CA HIS A 77 -6.25 6.01 -2.92
C HIS A 77 -7.64 6.65 -3.04
N PRO A 78 -8.08 7.07 -4.24
CA PRO A 78 -9.42 7.60 -4.40
C PRO A 78 -10.45 6.49 -4.12
N PRO A 79 -11.59 6.81 -3.48
CA PRO A 79 -12.74 5.92 -3.41
C PRO A 79 -13.24 5.54 -4.81
N ILE A 80 -14.01 4.46 -4.90
CA ILE A 80 -14.60 4.02 -6.18
C ILE A 80 -15.53 5.13 -6.70
N GLY A 81 -15.46 5.43 -8.00
CA GLY A 81 -16.20 6.53 -8.62
C GLY A 81 -15.49 7.88 -8.60
N TYR A 82 -14.32 7.96 -7.96
CA TYR A 82 -13.45 9.13 -7.97
C TYR A 82 -12.08 8.80 -8.58
N VAL A 83 -11.45 9.82 -9.15
CA VAL A 83 -10.09 9.76 -9.66
C VAL A 83 -9.29 10.93 -9.12
N ARG A 84 -7.97 10.80 -9.05
CA ARG A 84 -7.11 11.95 -8.78
C ARG A 84 -7.14 12.89 -9.98
N SER A 85 -7.35 14.18 -9.73
CA SER A 85 -7.23 15.21 -10.77
C SER A 85 -5.86 15.16 -11.47
N GLU A 86 -5.78 15.67 -12.68
CA GLU A 86 -4.49 15.77 -13.39
C GLU A 86 -3.46 16.58 -12.59
N ARG A 87 -3.90 17.67 -11.95
CA ARG A 87 -3.06 18.49 -11.08
C ARG A 87 -2.53 17.68 -9.87
N ALA A 88 -3.36 16.81 -9.29
CA ALA A 88 -2.96 15.94 -8.18
C ALA A 88 -1.83 14.97 -8.54
N ARG A 89 -1.60 14.67 -9.82
CA ARG A 89 -0.45 13.85 -10.25
C ARG A 89 0.89 14.57 -10.07
N ASN A 90 0.88 15.91 -10.06
CA ASN A 90 2.07 16.76 -9.93
C ASN A 90 2.26 17.30 -8.50
N GLY A 91 1.55 16.76 -7.51
CA GLY A 91 1.73 17.08 -6.10
C GLY A 91 0.77 18.12 -5.52
N ALA A 92 -0.16 18.66 -6.32
CA ALA A 92 -1.21 19.57 -5.87
C ALA A 92 -2.53 19.25 -6.57
N GLY A 93 -3.52 18.69 -5.87
CA GLY A 93 -4.85 18.57 -6.45
C GLY A 93 -5.79 17.67 -5.67
N ASP A 94 -7.03 17.60 -6.11
CA ASP A 94 -8.10 16.95 -5.36
C ASP A 94 -8.58 15.67 -6.05
N TYR A 95 -9.49 14.96 -5.37
CA TYR A 95 -10.31 13.94 -5.98
C TYR A 95 -11.40 14.59 -6.83
N VAL A 96 -11.54 14.13 -8.06
CA VAL A 96 -12.62 14.51 -8.98
C VAL A 96 -13.45 13.28 -9.30
N ILE A 97 -14.70 13.48 -9.70
CA ILE A 97 -15.56 12.38 -10.14
C ILE A 97 -14.92 11.72 -11.38
N ASP A 98 -15.03 10.39 -11.49
CA ASP A 98 -14.55 9.66 -12.67
C ASP A 98 -15.12 10.28 -13.96
N PRO A 99 -14.28 10.64 -14.95
CA PRO A 99 -14.76 11.24 -16.19
C PRO A 99 -15.62 10.28 -17.03
N ASP A 100 -15.58 8.97 -16.77
CA ASP A 100 -16.39 7.99 -17.48
C ASP A 100 -17.88 8.13 -17.12
N GLU A 101 -18.72 8.45 -18.11
CA GLU A 101 -20.15 8.71 -17.92
C GLU A 101 -20.90 7.48 -17.37
N GLN A 102 -20.50 6.28 -17.78
CA GLN A 102 -21.12 5.05 -17.32
C GLN A 102 -20.78 4.80 -15.84
N ALA A 103 -19.52 5.04 -15.43
CA ALA A 103 -19.11 4.98 -14.04
C ALA A 103 -19.91 5.97 -13.18
N GLN A 104 -20.09 7.21 -13.65
CA GLN A 104 -20.90 8.21 -12.95
C GLN A 104 -22.36 7.77 -12.79
N ALA A 105 -22.98 7.25 -13.85
CA ALA A 105 -24.36 6.79 -13.83
C ALA A 105 -24.55 5.63 -12.84
N VAL A 106 -23.62 4.66 -12.84
CA VAL A 106 -23.65 3.53 -11.92
C VAL A 106 -23.47 3.98 -10.47
N MET A 107 -22.56 4.92 -10.20
CA MET A 107 -22.37 5.45 -8.85
C MET A 107 -23.62 6.19 -8.34
N ARG A 108 -24.26 7.03 -9.17
CA ARG A 108 -25.52 7.70 -8.80
C ARG A 108 -26.62 6.69 -8.49
N MET A 109 -26.77 5.66 -9.32
CA MET A 109 -27.73 4.57 -9.10
C MET A 109 -27.46 3.83 -7.79
N ILE A 110 -26.20 3.54 -7.46
CA ILE A 110 -25.82 2.86 -6.21
C ILE A 110 -26.27 3.66 -4.99
N PHE A 111 -25.97 4.97 -4.95
CA PHE A 111 -26.38 5.83 -3.83
C PHE A 111 -27.90 6.00 -3.73
N GLU A 112 -28.60 6.06 -4.87
CA GLU A 112 -30.06 6.09 -4.89
C GLU A 112 -30.66 4.78 -4.33
N GLN A 113 -30.15 3.63 -4.77
CA GLN A 113 -30.60 2.32 -4.27
C GLN A 113 -30.24 2.11 -2.80
N PHE A 114 -29.10 2.65 -2.34
CA PHE A 114 -28.75 2.62 -0.93
C PHE A 114 -29.78 3.40 -0.10
N THR A 115 -30.12 4.63 -0.52
CA THR A 115 -31.14 5.46 0.14
C THR A 115 -32.49 4.74 0.24
N ARG A 116 -32.88 3.99 -0.81
CA ARG A 116 -34.14 3.22 -0.82
C ARG A 116 -34.12 1.98 0.08
N ARG A 117 -32.95 1.39 0.36
CA ARG A 117 -32.84 0.07 1.01
C ARG A 117 -32.21 0.09 2.41
N GLY A 118 -31.43 1.12 2.72
CA GLY A 118 -30.89 1.40 4.05
C GLY A 118 -29.75 0.49 4.53
N THR A 119 -29.36 -0.57 3.81
CA THR A 119 -28.27 -1.46 4.24
C THR A 119 -27.36 -1.93 3.09
N ALA A 120 -26.06 -2.04 3.36
CA ALA A 120 -25.08 -2.49 2.37
C ALA A 120 -25.35 -3.93 1.86
N ASN A 121 -25.86 -4.82 2.73
CA ASN A 121 -26.20 -6.19 2.33
C ASN A 121 -27.40 -6.23 1.37
N SER A 122 -28.45 -5.46 1.63
CA SER A 122 -29.61 -5.39 0.73
C SER A 122 -29.24 -4.78 -0.63
N LEU A 123 -28.37 -3.77 -0.63
CA LEU A 123 -27.79 -3.18 -1.84
C LEU A 123 -26.97 -4.22 -2.61
N LEU A 124 -26.07 -4.96 -1.95
CA LEU A 124 -25.27 -6.01 -2.57
C LEU A 124 -26.15 -7.08 -3.24
N GLN A 125 -27.19 -7.56 -2.55
CA GLN A 125 -28.12 -8.54 -3.11
C GLN A 125 -28.85 -7.97 -4.33
N TRP A 126 -29.26 -6.71 -4.28
CA TRP A 126 -29.91 -6.07 -5.41
C TRP A 126 -28.96 -5.92 -6.61
N LEU A 127 -27.74 -5.44 -6.39
CA LEU A 127 -26.74 -5.29 -7.46
C LEU A 127 -26.42 -6.65 -8.11
N ALA A 128 -26.26 -7.70 -7.30
CA ALA A 128 -26.01 -9.06 -7.80
C ALA A 128 -27.19 -9.62 -8.60
N ARG A 129 -28.44 -9.39 -8.15
CA ARG A 129 -29.65 -9.82 -8.86
C ARG A 129 -29.86 -9.12 -10.21
N ASN A 130 -29.39 -7.88 -10.34
CA ASN A 130 -29.54 -7.07 -11.55
C ASN A 130 -28.25 -7.07 -12.42
N ASP A 131 -27.28 -7.95 -12.12
CA ASP A 131 -25.96 -8.04 -12.76
C ASP A 131 -25.22 -6.69 -12.91
N VAL A 132 -25.40 -5.81 -11.92
CA VAL A 132 -24.73 -4.51 -11.91
C VAL A 132 -23.28 -4.70 -11.51
N LYS A 133 -22.36 -4.25 -12.37
CA LYS A 133 -20.92 -4.24 -12.10
C LYS A 133 -20.47 -2.89 -11.53
N LEU A 134 -19.42 -2.93 -10.71
CA LEU A 134 -18.80 -1.75 -10.12
C LEU A 134 -17.67 -1.21 -11.01
N PRO A 135 -17.58 0.11 -11.20
CA PRO A 135 -16.53 0.77 -11.98
C PRO A 135 -15.26 0.95 -11.12
N VAL A 136 -14.41 -0.09 -11.06
CA VAL A 136 -13.22 -0.09 -10.21
C VAL A 136 -11.98 0.32 -11.01
N ARG A 137 -11.20 1.28 -10.51
CA ARG A 137 -9.86 1.57 -11.03
C ARG A 137 -8.78 0.99 -10.11
N PRO A 138 -8.05 -0.07 -10.51
CA PRO A 138 -7.05 -0.69 -9.65
C PRO A 138 -5.96 0.29 -9.25
N HIS A 139 -5.59 0.27 -7.97
CA HIS A 139 -4.52 1.12 -7.45
C HIS A 139 -3.11 0.58 -7.70
N PHE A 140 -3.00 -0.73 -7.99
CA PHE A 140 -1.76 -1.47 -8.17
C PHE A 140 -1.92 -2.50 -9.30
N GLY A 141 -0.79 -3.05 -9.76
CA GLY A 141 -0.76 -4.07 -10.80
C GLY A 141 -0.60 -3.51 -12.23
N PRO A 142 -0.63 -4.38 -13.25
CA PRO A 142 -0.42 -3.98 -14.64
C PRO A 142 -1.51 -3.03 -15.17
N ASN A 143 -2.77 -3.24 -14.78
CA ASN A 143 -3.92 -2.43 -15.21
C ASN A 143 -4.17 -1.22 -14.29
N ARG A 144 -3.12 -0.69 -13.66
CA ARG A 144 -3.24 0.38 -12.66
C ARG A 144 -3.89 1.61 -13.28
N GLY A 145 -4.99 2.07 -12.69
CA GLY A 145 -5.73 3.26 -13.12
C GLY A 145 -6.66 3.03 -14.30
N GLU A 146 -6.65 1.84 -14.92
CA GLU A 146 -7.59 1.47 -15.97
C GLU A 146 -8.97 1.18 -15.38
N LEU A 147 -10.04 1.50 -16.11
CA LEU A 147 -11.40 1.25 -15.64
C LEU A 147 -11.76 -0.22 -15.86
N GLU A 148 -12.07 -0.92 -14.76
CA GLU A 148 -12.49 -2.32 -14.78
C GLU A 148 -13.89 -2.51 -14.19
N TRP A 149 -14.70 -3.32 -14.87
CA TRP A 149 -16.06 -3.66 -14.42
C TRP A 149 -16.06 -4.96 -13.62
N ARG A 150 -16.11 -4.83 -12.29
CA ARG A 150 -16.02 -5.98 -11.37
C ARG A 150 -17.36 -6.30 -10.74
N ARG A 151 -17.58 -7.58 -10.41
CA ARG A 151 -18.76 -7.98 -9.62
C ARG A 151 -18.71 -7.30 -8.24
N PRO A 152 -19.86 -6.85 -7.72
CA PRO A 152 -19.92 -6.18 -6.43
C PRO A 152 -19.54 -7.14 -5.32
N ASN A 153 -18.74 -6.67 -4.37
CA ASN A 153 -18.46 -7.38 -3.14
C ASN A 153 -18.65 -6.47 -1.93
N ARG A 154 -18.84 -7.07 -0.76
CA ARG A 154 -19.15 -6.32 0.47
C ARG A 154 -18.05 -5.31 0.82
N THR A 155 -16.79 -5.69 0.67
CA THR A 155 -15.64 -4.83 0.98
C THR A 155 -15.63 -3.58 0.10
N THR A 156 -15.83 -3.76 -1.21
CA THR A 156 -15.84 -2.65 -2.19
C THR A 156 -16.99 -1.69 -1.96
N LEU A 157 -18.15 -2.16 -1.50
CA LEU A 157 -19.30 -1.31 -1.20
C LEU A 157 -19.13 -0.50 0.09
N LEU A 158 -18.38 -1.03 1.07
CA LEU A 158 -18.07 -0.33 2.31
C LEU A 158 -16.91 0.67 2.16
N SER A 159 -16.13 0.54 1.09
CA SER A 159 -15.00 1.43 0.78
C SER A 159 -15.34 2.49 -0.28
N MET A 160 -16.63 2.68 -0.60
CA MET A 160 -17.10 3.75 -1.49
C MET A 160 -17.28 5.06 -0.75
#